data_AF-A0A1C3J3E9-F1
#
_entry.id   AF-A0A1C3J3E9-F1
#
_cell.length_a   1.000
_cell.length_b   1.000
_cell.length_c   1.000
_cell.angle_alpha   90.00
_cell.angle_beta   90.00
_cell.angle_gamma   90.00
#
_symmetry.space_group_name_H-M   'P 1'
#
loop_
_entity.id
_entity.type
_entity.pdbx_description
1 polymer ?
#
loop_
_entity_poly.entity_id
_entity_poly.type
_entity_poly.pdbx_seq_one_letter_code
_entity_poly.pdbx_strand_id
1 'polypeptide(L)'
;MSSFLKQKYILVAVALFSLTSSSVFADMFQPSHSCSKPYKPYQFNHQYEVDNFNEDVRRYKECINDFVEEQNDAVRKHSNAAEEAIDDWNNFVSYELN
;
A
#
# COMPACT_ATOMS: atom_id res chain seq x y z
N MET A 1 -19.87 -5.98 48.54
CA MET A 1 -20.78 -6.16 47.38
C MET A 1 -20.45 -5.27 46.17
N SER A 2 -19.80 -4.10 46.31
CA SER A 2 -19.54 -3.20 45.17
C SER A 2 -18.35 -3.58 44.26
N SER A 3 -17.34 -4.30 44.78
CA SER A 3 -16.15 -4.72 44.00
C SER A 3 -16.50 -5.70 42.86
N PHE A 4 -17.37 -6.68 43.15
CA PHE A 4 -17.82 -7.67 42.16
C PHE A 4 -18.65 -7.08 41.03
N LEU A 5 -19.44 -6.02 41.30
CA LEU A 5 -20.15 -5.31 40.23
C LEU A 5 -19.16 -4.56 39.33
N LYS A 6 -18.20 -3.83 39.91
CA LYS A 6 -17.17 -3.11 39.13
C LYS A 6 -16.36 -4.05 38.24
N GLN A 7 -15.98 -5.22 38.75
CA GLN A 7 -15.24 -6.22 37.97
C GLN A 7 -16.06 -6.75 36.80
N LYS A 8 -17.37 -6.98 36.96
CA LYS A 8 -18.25 -7.37 35.85
C LYS A 8 -18.38 -6.27 34.80
N TYR A 9 -18.50 -5.00 35.20
CA TYR A 9 -18.54 -3.89 34.25
C TYR A 9 -17.23 -3.72 33.48
N ILE A 10 -16.09 -3.94 34.13
CA ILE A 10 -14.77 -3.92 33.47
C ILE A 10 -14.68 -5.06 32.44
N LEU A 11 -15.11 -6.28 32.80
CA LEU A 11 -15.08 -7.42 31.87
C LEU A 11 -16.00 -7.20 30.66
N VAL A 12 -17.20 -6.63 30.88
CA VAL A 12 -18.13 -6.28 29.80
C VAL A 12 -17.56 -5.18 28.90
N ALA A 13 -16.92 -4.17 29.48
CA ALA A 13 -16.28 -3.09 28.72
C ALA A 13 -15.11 -3.60 27.86
N VAL A 14 -14.27 -4.48 28.39
CA VAL A 14 -13.18 -5.13 27.64
C VAL A 14 -13.73 -6.02 26.52
N ALA A 15 -14.81 -6.77 26.78
CA ALA A 15 -15.45 -7.60 25.77
C ALA A 15 -16.06 -6.77 24.63
N LEU A 16 -16.69 -5.62 24.94
CA LEU A 16 -17.21 -4.71 23.92
C LEU A 16 -16.08 -4.05 23.09
N PHE A 17 -14.96 -3.70 23.72
CA PHE A 17 -13.84 -3.07 23.03
C PHE A 17 -13.10 -4.05 22.09
N SER A 18 -13.17 -5.35 22.39
CA SER A 18 -12.58 -6.41 21.56
C SER A 18 -13.39 -6.69 20.28
N LEU A 19 -14.65 -6.22 20.20
CA LEU A 19 -15.50 -6.40 19.02
C LEU A 19 -15.31 -5.31 17.96
N THR A 20 -14.55 -4.25 18.27
CA THR A 20 -14.31 -3.12 17.36
C THR A 20 -12.94 -3.16 16.68
N SER A 21 -12.15 -4.20 16.88
CA SER A 21 -10.86 -4.37 16.19
C SER A 21 -11.11 -4.75 14.73
N SER A 22 -11.13 -3.74 13.85
CA SER A 22 -11.08 -3.92 12.41
C SER A 22 -9.86 -4.76 12.05
N SER A 23 -10.07 -5.91 11.43
CA SER A 23 -8.98 -6.68 10.82
C SER A 23 -8.40 -5.83 9.69
N VAL A 24 -7.22 -5.25 9.92
CA VAL A 24 -6.43 -4.64 8.86
C VAL A 24 -5.84 -5.79 8.05
N PHE A 25 -6.45 -6.07 6.90
CA PHE A 25 -5.87 -6.98 5.92
C PHE A 25 -4.68 -6.27 5.28
N ALA A 26 -3.47 -6.68 5.66
CA ALA A 26 -2.32 -6.42 4.81
C ALA A 26 -2.55 -7.19 3.51
N ASP A 27 -2.42 -6.50 2.38
CA ASP A 27 -2.70 -7.11 1.08
C ASP A 27 -1.70 -8.24 0.83
N MET A 28 -2.21 -9.47 0.68
CA MET A 28 -1.38 -10.64 0.40
C MET A 28 -1.03 -10.75 -1.09
N PHE A 29 -1.66 -9.93 -1.94
CA PHE A 29 -1.50 -9.98 -3.37
C PHE A 29 -0.56 -8.89 -3.86
N GLN A 30 0.22 -9.21 -4.90
CA GLN A 30 1.02 -8.20 -5.57
C GLN A 30 0.09 -7.20 -6.29
N PRO A 31 0.32 -5.88 -6.14
CA PRO A 31 -0.43 -4.88 -6.88
C PRO A 31 -0.30 -5.08 -8.39
N SER A 32 -1.37 -4.74 -9.11
CA SER A 32 -1.38 -4.73 -10.58
C SER A 32 -1.95 -3.41 -11.09
N HIS A 33 -1.48 -2.95 -12.24
CA HIS A 33 -1.96 -1.72 -12.85
C HIS A 33 -3.30 -1.93 -13.57
N SER A 34 -4.13 -0.89 -13.64
CA SER A 34 -5.36 -0.87 -14.42
C SER A 34 -5.18 -0.31 -15.85
N CYS A 35 -3.93 -0.09 -16.28
CA CYS A 35 -3.61 0.50 -17.58
C CYS A 35 -4.14 -0.32 -18.76
N SER A 36 -4.71 0.38 -19.75
CA SER A 36 -5.28 -0.23 -20.96
C SER A 36 -4.29 -0.20 -22.12
N LYS A 37 -3.82 -1.39 -22.52
CA LYS A 37 -2.92 -1.53 -23.67
C LYS A 37 -3.65 -1.16 -24.98
N PRO A 38 -3.08 -0.29 -25.83
CA PRO A 38 -3.71 0.07 -27.11
C PRO A 38 -3.68 -1.09 -28.10
N TYR A 39 -4.70 -1.17 -28.95
CA TYR A 39 -4.78 -2.14 -30.03
C TYR A 39 -4.13 -1.57 -31.29
N LYS A 40 -3.15 -2.30 -31.85
CA LYS A 40 -2.55 -1.95 -33.14
C LYS A 40 -3.26 -2.70 -34.26
N PRO A 41 -3.89 -2.00 -35.23
CA PRO A 41 -4.49 -2.66 -36.39
C PRO A 41 -3.41 -3.26 -37.31
N TYR A 42 -3.80 -4.23 -38.15
CA TYR A 42 -2.90 -4.86 -39.12
C TYR A 42 -2.30 -3.84 -40.10
N GLN A 43 -3.13 -2.88 -40.52
CA GLN A 43 -2.74 -1.75 -41.35
C GLN A 43 -3.52 -0.50 -40.92
N PHE A 44 -2.93 0.67 -41.15
CA PHE A 44 -3.62 1.95 -41.03
C PHE A 44 -4.04 2.40 -42.44
N ASN A 45 -5.29 2.85 -42.59
CA ASN A 45 -5.84 3.32 -43.85
C ASN A 45 -5.74 4.85 -43.98
N HIS A 46 -5.63 5.55 -42.85
CA HIS A 46 -5.61 7.01 -42.80
C HIS A 46 -4.65 7.55 -41.73
N GLN A 47 -4.11 8.75 -41.95
CA GLN A 47 -3.18 9.39 -41.00
C GLN A 47 -3.78 9.60 -39.61
N TYR A 48 -5.06 9.95 -39.52
CA TYR A 48 -5.71 10.15 -38.22
C TYR A 48 -5.72 8.89 -37.34
N GLU A 49 -5.73 7.69 -37.95
CA GLU A 49 -5.67 6.42 -37.20
C GLU A 49 -4.27 6.21 -36.59
N VAL A 50 -3.23 6.63 -37.32
CA VAL A 50 -1.84 6.61 -36.84
C VAL A 50 -1.67 7.58 -35.68
N ASP A 51 -2.20 8.79 -35.83
CA ASP A 51 -2.09 9.85 -34.83
C ASP A 51 -2.81 9.44 -33.53
N ASN A 52 -4.03 8.91 -33.62
CA ASN A 52 -4.78 8.37 -32.49
C ASN A 52 -4.05 7.21 -31.81
N PHE A 53 -3.52 6.25 -32.58
CA PHE A 53 -2.77 5.13 -32.01
C PHE A 53 -1.52 5.61 -31.25
N ASN A 54 -0.80 6.60 -31.78
CA ASN A 54 0.37 7.16 -31.11
C ASN A 54 0.00 7.89 -29.81
N GLU A 55 -1.15 8.60 -29.80
CA GLU A 55 -1.67 9.19 -28.57
C GLU A 55 -2.04 8.12 -27.54
N ASP A 56 -2.70 7.04 -27.94
CA ASP A 56 -3.04 5.93 -27.05
C ASP A 56 -1.80 5.25 -26.47
N VAL A 57 -0.76 5.05 -27.28
CA VAL A 57 0.55 4.54 -26.83
C VAL A 57 1.18 5.46 -25.80
N ARG A 58 1.13 6.78 -26.02
CA ARG A 58 1.64 7.77 -25.07
C ARG A 58 0.90 7.68 -23.74
N ARG A 59 -0.44 7.66 -23.76
CA ARG A 59 -1.27 7.54 -22.55
C ARG A 59 -1.03 6.23 -21.80
N TYR A 60 -0.88 5.12 -22.52
CA TYR A 60 -0.55 3.84 -21.91
C TYR A 60 0.83 3.88 -21.21
N LYS A 61 1.83 4.48 -21.86
CA LYS A 61 3.16 4.64 -21.28
C LYS A 61 3.12 5.50 -20.01
N GLU A 62 2.41 6.61 -20.04
CA GLU A 62 2.22 7.50 -18.88
C GLU A 62 1.60 6.71 -17.71
N CYS A 63 0.48 6.00 -17.93
CA CYS A 63 -0.14 5.16 -16.90
C CYS A 63 0.79 4.10 -16.30
N ILE A 64 1.58 3.42 -17.13
CA ILE A 64 2.53 2.41 -16.65
C ILE A 64 3.62 3.05 -15.80
N ASN A 65 4.11 4.23 -16.19
CA ASN A 65 5.12 4.95 -15.42
C ASN A 65 4.56 5.38 -14.05
N ASP A 66 3.33 5.91 -14.01
CA ASP A 66 2.68 6.34 -12.76
C ASP A 66 2.58 5.16 -11.78
N PHE A 67 2.15 3.99 -12.26
CA PHE A 67 2.10 2.79 -11.44
C PHE A 67 3.48 2.39 -10.91
N VAL A 68 4.51 2.40 -11.76
CA VAL A 68 5.89 2.06 -11.36
C VAL A 68 6.43 3.06 -10.34
N GLU A 69 6.15 4.36 -10.49
CA GLU A 69 6.54 5.39 -9.55
C GLU A 69 5.89 5.18 -8.18
N GLU A 70 4.59 4.91 -8.15
CA GLU A 70 3.86 4.58 -6.92
C GLU A 70 4.45 3.36 -6.19
N GLN A 71 4.79 2.30 -6.93
CA GLN A 71 5.42 1.12 -6.32
C GLN A 71 6.81 1.42 -5.79
N ASN A 72 7.61 2.24 -6.49
CA ASN A 72 8.92 2.65 -6.01
C ASN A 72 8.83 3.52 -4.75
N ASP A 73 7.82 4.39 -4.64
CA ASP A 73 7.54 5.14 -3.42
C ASP A 73 7.17 4.24 -2.25
N ALA A 74 6.32 3.23 -2.49
CA ALA A 74 5.99 2.24 -1.48
C ALA A 74 7.25 1.48 -1.00
N VAL A 75 8.10 1.04 -1.93
CA VAL A 75 9.39 0.39 -1.60
C VAL A 75 10.26 1.30 -0.75
N ARG A 76 10.45 2.57 -1.14
CA ARG A 76 11.23 3.54 -0.35
C ARG A 76 10.68 3.68 1.07
N LYS A 77 9.37 3.84 1.21
CA LYS A 77 8.73 3.98 2.53
C LYS A 77 8.96 2.76 3.41
N HIS A 78 8.85 1.55 2.85
CA HIS A 78 9.07 0.33 3.60
C HIS A 78 10.55 0.10 3.94
N SER A 79 11.47 0.43 3.04
CA SER A 79 12.90 0.40 3.31
C SER A 79 13.28 1.37 4.44
N ASN A 80 12.81 2.62 4.39
CA ASN A 80 13.08 3.59 5.45
C ASN A 80 12.55 3.12 6.82
N ALA A 81 11.35 2.54 6.87
CA ALA A 81 10.81 2.01 8.13
C ALA A 81 11.65 0.85 8.70
N ALA A 82 12.23 0.01 7.83
CA ALA A 82 13.14 -1.05 8.26
C ALA A 82 14.47 -0.49 8.76
N GLU A 83 15.02 0.53 8.07
CA GLU A 83 16.24 1.23 8.49
C GLU A 83 16.06 1.94 9.84
N GLU A 84 14.96 2.66 10.04
CA GLU A 84 14.62 3.30 11.31
C GLU A 84 14.56 2.27 12.46
N ALA A 85 13.94 1.11 12.24
CA ALA A 85 13.88 0.06 13.26
C ALA A 85 15.26 -0.55 13.59
N ILE A 86 16.15 -0.64 12.60
CA ILE A 86 17.53 -1.08 12.81
C ILE A 86 18.30 -0.03 13.62
N ASP A 87 18.15 1.25 13.29
CA ASP A 87 18.79 2.35 13.99
C ASP A 87 18.32 2.44 15.44
N ASP A 88 17.02 2.29 15.70
CA ASP A 88 16.45 2.22 17.05
C ASP A 88 17.12 1.12 17.89
N TRP A 89 17.27 -0.08 17.34
CA TRP A 89 17.95 -1.18 18.02
C TRP A 89 19.43 -0.86 18.29
N ASN A 90 20.14 -0.33 17.29
CA ASN A 90 21.55 0.00 17.43
C ASN A 90 21.77 1.10 18.50
N ASN A 91 20.86 2.06 18.57
CA ASN A 91 20.87 3.11 19.60
C ASN A 91 20.64 2.53 20.99
N PHE A 92 19.64 1.65 21.16
CA PHE A 92 19.38 0.95 22.43
C PHE A 92 20.62 0.20 22.92
N VAL A 93 21.25 -0.59 22.03
CA VAL A 93 22.46 -1.35 22.36
C VAL A 93 23.64 -0.44 22.71
N SER A 94 23.81 0.66 21.99
CA SER A 94 24.98 1.53 22.16
C SER A 94 24.88 2.42 23.41
N TYR A 95 23.69 2.90 23.74
CA TYR A 95 23.51 3.99 24.71
C TYR A 95 22.64 3.65 25.92
N GLU A 96 21.77 2.63 25.83
CA GLU A 96 20.84 2.30 26.92
C GLU A 96 21.20 1.01 27.67
N LEU A 97 21.83 0.05 26.98
CA LEU A 97 22.25 -1.24 27.56
C LEU A 97 23.63 -1.23 28.23
N ASN A 98 24.43 -0.18 28.02
CA ASN A 98 25.80 -0.07 28.56
C ASN A 98 25.83 0.68 29.89
#